data_AF-A0AA39RP80-F1
#
_entry.id   AF-A0AA39RP80-F1
#
_cell.length_a   1.000
_cell.length_b   1.000
_cell.length_c   1.000
_cell.angle_alpha   90.00
_cell.angle_beta   90.00
_cell.angle_gamma   90.00
#
_symmetry.space_group_name_H-M   'P 1'
#
loop_
_entity.id
_entity.type
_entity.pdbx_description
1 polymer ?
#
loop_
_entity_poly.entity_id
_entity_poly.type
_entity_poly.pdbx_seq_one_letter_code
_entity_poly.pdbx_strand_id
1 'polypeptide(L)'
;MDRWIPHLVSFKVLSSKSHEEVYLVHHIKTASGSWNGPLINEIFMEEDARAILSIPTNLSSRDDSFYSHFTKYGEYSVSFGYEVCAALDILKSTSGSQGNGFCWNRIWALELPPKIKIFIWRACNSWISTQVNLAKRKVLVSGVCPVCSSSFEATIHALWSCSKLKAVRSMFGVTNGWNQIKKGCFLDFFGVCMTRLKEEDLRVLCVVFWRICLMCNQLVHGGRTWMVEEILPWSKDFVEEFQAANIQSNDRSIPVRQQPTIWTPPGENSFKLNTDAALDSCSSMVGLGLIIQNYK
;
A
#
# COMPACT_ATOMS: atom_id res chain seq x y z
N MET A 1 27.15 -4.04 -21.53
CA MET A 1 27.52 -5.10 -20.57
C MET A 1 26.28 -5.71 -19.94
N ASP A 2 26.39 -6.98 -19.56
CA ASP A 2 25.31 -7.75 -18.93
C ASP A 2 24.89 -7.20 -17.56
N ARG A 3 23.73 -7.66 -17.07
CA ARG A 3 23.13 -7.20 -15.81
C ARG A 3 23.49 -8.13 -14.65
N TRP A 4 24.65 -7.91 -14.02
CA TRP A 4 25.20 -8.85 -13.04
C TRP A 4 25.72 -8.19 -11.75
N ILE A 5 25.57 -6.88 -11.56
CA ILE A 5 26.06 -6.19 -10.35
C ILE A 5 24.93 -6.09 -9.31
N PRO A 6 24.98 -6.86 -8.20
CA PRO A 6 23.86 -7.04 -7.28
C PRO A 6 23.48 -5.81 -6.45
N HIS A 7 24.37 -4.82 -6.34
CA HIS A 7 24.16 -3.63 -5.48
C HIS A 7 23.67 -2.39 -6.23
N LEU A 8 23.53 -2.47 -7.55
CA LEU A 8 23.01 -1.38 -8.37
C LEU A 8 21.53 -1.63 -8.65
N VAL A 9 20.71 -0.59 -8.51
CA VAL A 9 19.24 -0.65 -8.70
C VAL A 9 18.87 -1.20 -10.08
N SER A 10 19.69 -0.91 -11.09
CA SER A 10 19.50 -1.35 -12.48
C SER A 10 20.18 -2.69 -12.80
N PHE A 11 20.96 -3.25 -11.87
CA PHE A 11 21.94 -4.32 -12.09
C PHE A 11 22.96 -4.02 -13.20
N LYS A 12 23.02 -2.77 -13.65
CA LYS A 12 23.89 -2.28 -14.72
C LYS A 12 24.91 -1.32 -14.15
N VAL A 13 26.12 -1.43 -14.67
CA VAL A 13 27.16 -0.40 -14.60
C VAL A 13 26.55 0.96 -14.99
N LEU A 14 26.74 1.97 -14.15
CA LEU A 14 26.19 3.31 -14.34
C LEU A 14 26.94 4.07 -15.43
N SER A 15 28.24 3.82 -15.60
CA SER A 15 29.05 4.37 -16.69
C SER A 15 30.27 3.49 -16.96
N SER A 16 30.47 3.06 -18.21
CA SER A 16 31.68 2.38 -18.66
C SER A 16 32.43 3.32 -19.59
N LYS A 17 33.73 3.51 -19.37
CA LYS A 17 34.59 4.04 -20.42
C LYS A 17 34.58 3.02 -21.57
N SER A 18 34.42 3.47 -22.80
CA SER A 18 34.38 2.60 -23.97
C SER A 18 35.71 1.87 -24.11
N HIS A 19 35.69 0.55 -23.96
CA HIS A 19 36.85 -0.32 -24.18
C HIS A 19 36.42 -1.43 -25.14
N GLU A 20 37.03 -1.48 -26.34
CA GLU A 20 36.56 -2.34 -27.44
C GLU A 20 36.70 -3.84 -27.14
N GLU A 21 37.60 -4.22 -26.25
CA GLU A 21 37.92 -5.63 -25.96
C GLU A 21 37.21 -6.22 -24.72
N VAL A 22 36.53 -5.40 -23.92
CA VAL A 22 35.93 -5.84 -22.64
C VAL A 22 34.41 -5.87 -22.72
N TYR A 23 33.88 -7.03 -23.12
CA TYR A 23 32.44 -7.24 -23.28
C TYR A 23 31.87 -8.36 -22.40
N LEU A 24 32.70 -9.23 -21.84
CA LEU A 24 32.29 -10.32 -20.95
C LEU A 24 32.95 -10.23 -19.57
N VAL A 25 32.25 -10.73 -18.55
CA VAL A 25 32.74 -10.74 -17.15
C VAL A 25 34.05 -11.50 -17.00
N HIS A 26 34.32 -12.49 -17.85
CA HIS A 26 35.57 -13.23 -17.79
C HIS A 26 36.78 -12.41 -18.28
N HIS A 27 36.59 -11.37 -19.10
CA HIS A 27 37.68 -10.49 -19.55
C HIS A 27 38.25 -9.61 -18.43
N ILE A 28 37.46 -9.38 -17.37
CA ILE A 28 37.87 -8.62 -16.18
C ILE A 28 38.28 -9.53 -15.02
N LYS A 29 38.49 -10.82 -15.30
CA LYS A 29 39.06 -11.80 -14.37
C LYS A 29 40.49 -12.13 -14.75
N THR A 30 41.29 -12.45 -13.75
CA THR A 30 42.63 -13.01 -13.91
C THR A 30 42.54 -14.50 -14.26
N ALA A 31 43.65 -15.09 -14.74
CA ALA A 31 43.71 -16.53 -15.04
C ALA A 31 43.43 -17.43 -13.82
N SER A 32 43.57 -16.91 -12.59
CA SER A 32 43.22 -17.60 -11.35
C SER A 32 41.74 -17.49 -10.97
N GLY A 33 40.91 -16.84 -11.79
CA GLY A 33 39.48 -16.64 -11.56
C GLY A 33 39.14 -15.48 -10.60
N SER A 34 40.15 -14.81 -10.04
CA SER A 34 40.00 -13.61 -9.20
C SER A 34 39.77 -12.36 -10.03
N TRP A 35 39.12 -11.34 -9.47
CA TRP A 35 38.92 -10.05 -10.14
C TRP A 35 40.25 -9.37 -10.52
N ASN A 36 40.34 -8.84 -11.73
CA ASN A 36 41.48 -8.02 -12.17
C ASN A 36 41.26 -6.57 -11.68
N GLY A 37 41.61 -6.31 -10.42
CA GLY A 37 41.40 -5.01 -9.77
C GLY A 37 41.96 -3.80 -10.54
N PRO A 38 43.21 -3.83 -11.05
CA PRO A 38 43.75 -2.74 -11.86
C PRO A 38 42.89 -2.43 -13.09
N LEU A 39 42.52 -3.45 -13.86
CA LEU A 39 41.70 -3.31 -15.08
C LEU A 39 40.28 -2.81 -14.76
N ILE A 40 39.68 -3.29 -13.66
CA ILE A 40 38.35 -2.88 -13.22
C ILE A 40 38.33 -1.39 -12.83
N ASN A 41 39.33 -0.93 -12.07
CA ASN A 41 39.43 0.48 -11.68
C ASN A 41 39.74 1.42 -12.86
N GLU A 42 40.33 0.89 -13.94
CA GLU A 42 40.60 1.66 -15.16
C GLU A 42 39.33 1.89 -15.99
N ILE A 43 38.54 0.83 -16.18
CA ILE A 43 37.39 0.78 -17.09
C ILE A 43 36.11 1.34 -16.44
N PHE A 44 35.92 1.10 -15.15
CA PHE A 44 34.71 1.46 -14.42
C PHE A 44 34.92 2.70 -13.54
N MET A 45 33.84 3.44 -13.30
CA MET A 45 33.84 4.50 -12.29
C MET A 45 34.03 3.90 -10.89
N GLU A 46 34.48 4.70 -9.94
CA GLU A 46 34.86 4.23 -8.60
C GLU A 46 33.72 3.47 -7.90
N GLU A 47 32.48 3.93 -8.05
CA GLU A 47 31.30 3.30 -7.46
C GLU A 47 31.03 1.91 -8.06
N ASP A 48 31.12 1.80 -9.38
CA ASP A 48 30.90 0.55 -10.11
C ASP A 48 32.05 -0.44 -9.85
N ALA A 49 33.29 0.04 -9.85
CA ALA A 49 34.48 -0.74 -9.52
C ALA A 49 34.40 -1.31 -8.10
N ARG A 50 34.02 -0.49 -7.12
CA ARG A 50 33.82 -0.92 -5.73
C ARG A 50 32.72 -1.98 -5.61
N ALA A 51 31.61 -1.81 -6.32
CA ALA A 51 30.53 -2.78 -6.35
C ALA A 51 30.97 -4.12 -6.97
N ILE A 52 31.71 -4.09 -8.08
CA ILE A 52 32.25 -5.29 -8.74
C ILE A 52 33.22 -6.03 -7.80
N LEU A 53 34.17 -5.32 -7.21
CA LEU A 53 35.19 -5.90 -6.33
C LEU A 53 34.62 -6.48 -5.03
N SER A 54 33.42 -6.04 -4.62
CA SER A 54 32.71 -6.60 -3.46
C SER A 54 32.09 -7.97 -3.72
N ILE A 55 31.94 -8.38 -4.99
CA ILE A 55 31.36 -9.67 -5.35
C ILE A 55 32.38 -10.77 -5.04
N PRO A 56 32.07 -11.74 -4.15
CA PRO A 56 32.99 -12.82 -3.85
C PRO A 56 33.26 -13.66 -5.10
N THR A 57 34.54 -13.85 -5.45
CA THR A 57 34.93 -14.82 -6.48
C THR A 57 35.04 -16.19 -5.83
N ASN A 58 34.21 -17.14 -6.27
CA ASN A 58 34.31 -18.51 -5.82
C ASN A 58 35.65 -19.11 -6.32
N LEU A 59 36.52 -19.52 -5.39
CA LEU A 59 37.77 -20.23 -5.67
C LEU A 59 37.57 -21.76 -5.62
N SER A 60 36.38 -22.24 -5.21
CA SER A 60 36.07 -23.67 -5.21
C SER A 60 35.57 -24.10 -6.60
N SER A 61 36.00 -25.28 -7.03
CA SER A 61 35.61 -25.94 -8.29
C SER A 61 34.18 -26.49 -8.25
N ARG A 62 33.22 -25.72 -7.74
CA ARG A 62 31.81 -26.07 -7.80
C ARG A 62 31.22 -25.55 -9.10
N ASP A 63 30.38 -26.35 -9.73
CA ASP A 63 29.65 -25.96 -10.92
C ASP A 63 28.76 -24.74 -10.65
N ASP A 64 28.64 -23.87 -11.65
CA ASP A 64 27.80 -22.69 -11.60
C ASP A 64 26.33 -23.07 -11.38
N SER A 65 25.68 -22.40 -10.43
CA SER A 65 24.26 -22.59 -10.12
C SER A 65 23.50 -21.28 -10.31
N PHE A 66 22.28 -21.35 -10.85
CA PHE A 66 21.39 -20.19 -10.92
C PHE A 66 21.05 -19.69 -9.52
N TYR A 67 21.24 -18.38 -9.30
CA TYR A 67 20.99 -17.72 -8.02
C TYR A 67 20.02 -16.54 -8.20
N SER A 68 18.90 -16.57 -7.48
CA SER A 68 17.97 -15.43 -7.43
C SER A 68 18.40 -14.40 -6.39
N HIS A 69 18.81 -13.21 -6.84
CA HIS A 69 19.34 -12.16 -5.98
C HIS A 69 18.39 -11.72 -4.85
N PHE A 70 17.09 -11.86 -5.05
CA PHE A 70 16.08 -11.35 -4.13
C PHE A 70 15.55 -12.39 -3.13
N THR A 71 16.05 -13.63 -3.14
CA THR A 71 15.67 -14.65 -2.16
C THR A 71 16.84 -14.96 -1.21
N LYS A 72 16.53 -15.19 0.07
CA LYS A 72 17.53 -15.50 1.11
C LYS A 72 18.30 -16.80 0.82
N TYR A 73 17.72 -17.70 0.03
CA TYR A 73 18.26 -19.04 -0.26
C TYR A 73 18.60 -19.24 -1.75
N GLY A 74 18.52 -18.19 -2.58
CA GLY A 74 18.87 -18.27 -4.00
C GLY A 74 17.88 -19.01 -4.90
N GLU A 75 16.86 -19.66 -4.36
CA GLU A 75 15.86 -20.39 -5.14
C GLU A 75 14.93 -19.44 -5.91
N TYR A 76 14.75 -19.72 -7.20
CA TYR A 76 13.86 -18.98 -8.10
C TYR A 76 12.49 -19.65 -8.16
N SER A 77 11.41 -18.89 -7.93
CA SER A 77 10.04 -19.33 -8.22
C SER A 77 9.39 -18.42 -9.26
N VAL A 78 8.55 -18.99 -10.13
CA VAL A 78 7.83 -18.25 -11.18
C VAL A 78 6.91 -17.17 -10.58
N SER A 79 6.31 -17.43 -9.41
CA SER A 79 5.50 -16.45 -8.68
C SER A 79 6.35 -15.25 -8.26
N PHE A 80 7.56 -15.53 -7.76
CA PHE A 80 8.48 -14.51 -7.28
C PHE A 80 9.09 -13.68 -8.42
N GLY A 81 9.45 -14.31 -9.53
CA GLY A 81 9.91 -13.60 -10.73
C GLY A 81 8.86 -12.60 -11.24
N TYR A 82 7.58 -12.95 -11.18
CA TYR A 82 6.49 -12.05 -11.54
C TYR A 82 6.35 -10.88 -10.55
N GLU A 83 6.50 -11.14 -9.26
CA GLU A 83 6.45 -10.11 -8.20
C GLU A 83 7.61 -9.11 -8.30
N VAL A 84 8.82 -9.59 -8.58
CA VAL A 84 10.01 -8.73 -8.80
C VAL A 84 9.83 -7.88 -10.05
N CYS A 85 9.37 -8.46 -11.17
CA CYS A 85 9.09 -7.69 -12.39
C CYS A 85 8.03 -6.62 -12.14
N ALA A 86 6.94 -6.96 -11.45
CA ALA A 86 5.89 -5.99 -11.10
C ALA A 86 6.44 -4.88 -10.19
N ALA A 87 7.31 -5.20 -9.23
CA ALA A 87 7.94 -4.24 -8.35
C ALA A 87 8.94 -3.32 -9.08
N LEU A 88 9.71 -3.85 -10.04
CA LEU A 88 10.64 -3.08 -10.86
C LEU A 88 9.92 -2.17 -11.85
N ASP A 89 8.76 -2.58 -12.38
CA ASP A 89 7.95 -1.73 -13.23
C ASP A 89 7.33 -0.56 -12.44
N ILE A 90 6.92 -0.78 -11.19
CA ILE A 90 6.49 0.29 -10.27
C ILE A 90 7.62 1.32 -10.06
N LEU A 91 8.88 0.89 -9.92
CA LEU A 91 10.03 1.79 -9.77
C LEU A 91 10.36 2.58 -11.05
N LYS A 92 9.98 2.10 -12.23
CA LYS A 92 10.05 2.90 -13.47
C LYS A 92 8.92 3.92 -13.54
N SER A 93 7.76 3.60 -12.97
CA SER A 93 6.59 4.51 -12.92
C SER A 93 6.72 5.63 -11.88
N THR A 94 7.75 5.63 -11.03
CA THR A 94 7.98 6.71 -10.05
C THR A 94 8.65 7.97 -10.62
N SER A 95 8.98 8.00 -11.92
CA SER A 95 9.29 9.26 -12.60
C SER A 95 7.97 9.95 -12.97
N GLY A 96 7.70 11.07 -12.31
CA GLY A 96 6.46 11.82 -12.44
C GLY A 96 6.12 12.24 -13.86
N SER A 97 4.82 12.50 -14.03
CA SER A 97 4.11 13.11 -15.16
C SER A 97 3.87 12.24 -16.41
N GLN A 98 2.57 12.01 -16.66
CA GLN A 98 1.94 11.54 -17.90
C GLN A 98 2.37 10.18 -18.43
N GLY A 99 1.72 9.12 -17.94
CA GLY A 99 1.93 7.78 -18.51
C GLY A 99 0.88 6.71 -18.22
N ASN A 100 -0.14 6.97 -17.39
CA ASN A 100 -1.26 6.03 -17.22
C ASN A 100 -2.55 6.83 -17.07
N GLY A 101 -3.58 6.48 -17.84
CA GLY A 101 -4.92 7.11 -17.84
C GLY A 101 -5.72 6.93 -16.53
N PHE A 102 -5.05 6.94 -15.38
CA PHE A 102 -5.64 6.79 -14.07
C PHE A 102 -6.19 8.15 -13.59
N CYS A 103 -7.52 8.27 -13.57
CA CYS A 103 -8.20 9.53 -13.26
C CYS A 103 -8.39 9.70 -11.75
N TRP A 104 -7.46 10.43 -11.10
CA TRP A 104 -7.57 10.76 -9.67
C TRP A 104 -8.84 11.55 -9.34
N ASN A 105 -9.29 12.44 -10.24
CA ASN A 105 -10.49 13.25 -10.04
C ASN A 105 -11.73 12.39 -9.76
N ARG A 106 -11.81 11.20 -10.38
CA ARG A 106 -12.93 10.28 -10.14
C ARG A 106 -12.95 9.77 -8.70
N ILE A 107 -11.81 9.44 -8.11
CA ILE A 107 -11.73 9.01 -6.71
C ILE A 107 -12.18 10.15 -5.79
N TRP A 108 -11.73 11.37 -6.08
CA TRP A 108 -12.08 12.54 -5.27
C TRP A 108 -13.55 12.94 -5.40
N ALA A 109 -14.18 12.64 -6.54
CA ALA A 109 -15.60 12.87 -6.78
C ALA A 109 -16.53 11.85 -6.09
N LEU A 110 -16.05 10.66 -5.72
CA LEU A 110 -16.89 9.64 -5.06
C LEU A 110 -17.55 10.18 -3.79
N GLU A 111 -18.81 9.86 -3.55
CA GLU A 111 -19.50 10.16 -2.30
C GLU A 111 -19.04 9.20 -1.19
N LEU A 112 -17.82 9.40 -0.70
CA LEU A 112 -17.19 8.62 0.36
C LEU A 112 -16.53 9.52 1.39
N PRO A 113 -16.39 9.06 2.65
CA PRO A 113 -15.61 9.77 3.65
C PRO A 113 -14.18 10.06 3.15
N PRO A 114 -13.62 11.26 3.43
CA PRO A 114 -12.26 11.62 3.01
C PRO A 114 -11.20 10.59 3.43
N LYS A 115 -11.35 9.97 4.61
CA LYS A 115 -10.45 8.91 5.11
C LYS A 115 -10.35 7.71 4.16
N ILE A 116 -11.45 7.34 3.50
CA ILE A 116 -11.49 6.21 2.55
C ILE A 116 -10.84 6.60 1.23
N LYS A 117 -11.10 7.82 0.73
CA LYS A 117 -10.43 8.36 -0.47
C LYS A 117 -8.91 8.41 -0.31
N ILE A 118 -8.43 8.94 0.83
CA ILE A 118 -7.00 8.99 1.18
C ILE A 118 -6.43 7.57 1.28
N PHE A 119 -7.16 6.64 1.90
CA PHE A 119 -6.75 5.24 1.97
C PHE A 119 -6.56 4.63 0.58
N ILE A 120 -7.52 4.80 -0.34
CA ILE A 120 -7.43 4.27 -1.70
C ILE A 120 -6.25 4.90 -2.46
N TRP A 121 -6.05 6.22 -2.33
CA TRP A 121 -4.89 6.89 -2.90
C TRP A 121 -3.57 6.30 -2.37
N ARG A 122 -3.46 6.09 -1.06
CA ARG A 122 -2.29 5.42 -0.45
C ARG A 122 -2.12 3.99 -0.92
N ALA A 123 -3.21 3.23 -1.08
CA ALA A 123 -3.17 1.86 -1.57
C ALA A 123 -2.67 1.81 -3.02
N CYS A 124 -3.16 2.70 -3.88
CA CYS A 124 -2.69 2.85 -5.27
C CYS A 124 -1.19 3.14 -5.36
N ASN A 125 -0.66 3.93 -4.42
CA ASN A 125 0.78 4.22 -4.34
C ASN A 125 1.59 3.17 -3.55
N SER A 126 0.97 2.08 -3.08
CA SER A 126 1.60 1.08 -2.21
C SER A 126 2.23 1.67 -0.94
N TRP A 127 1.53 2.61 -0.30
CA TRP A 127 1.95 3.28 0.94
C TRP A 127 1.21 2.81 2.19
N ILE A 128 0.35 1.81 2.05
CA ILE A 128 -0.28 1.14 3.19
C ILE A 128 0.69 0.15 3.84
N SER A 129 0.48 -0.12 5.13
CA SER A 129 1.31 -0.99 5.96
C SER A 129 1.05 -2.47 5.68
N THR A 130 1.48 -2.96 4.52
CA THR A 130 1.55 -4.41 4.27
C THR A 130 2.91 -4.97 4.69
N GLN A 131 3.00 -6.27 4.93
CA GLN A 131 4.25 -6.93 5.33
C GLN A 131 5.38 -6.69 4.32
N VAL A 132 5.09 -6.69 3.01
CA VAL A 132 6.09 -6.37 1.97
C VAL A 132 6.56 -4.91 2.07
N ASN A 133 5.67 -3.97 2.32
CA ASN A 133 6.03 -2.55 2.45
C ASN A 133 6.79 -2.25 3.76
N LEU A 134 6.46 -2.97 4.84
CA LEU A 134 7.20 -2.92 6.10
C LEU A 134 8.62 -3.48 5.94
N ALA A 135 8.77 -4.63 5.27
CA ALA A 135 10.07 -5.21 4.96
C ALA A 135 10.94 -4.27 4.09
N LYS A 136 10.34 -3.60 3.09
CA LYS A 136 11.01 -2.56 2.28
C LYS A 136 11.55 -1.41 3.13
N ARG A 137 10.84 -1.05 4.20
CA ARG A 137 11.25 -0.03 5.18
C ARG A 137 12.17 -0.58 6.28
N LYS A 138 12.76 -1.76 6.08
CA LYS A 138 13.70 -2.42 7.00
C LYS A 138 13.11 -2.79 8.37
N VAL A 139 11.78 -2.88 8.47
CA VAL A 139 11.12 -3.47 9.64
C VAL A 139 11.30 -4.99 9.58
N LEU A 140 11.69 -5.60 10.70
CA LEU A 140 11.91 -7.05 10.81
C LEU A 140 10.58 -7.81 10.80
N VAL A 141 10.08 -8.12 9.60
CA VAL A 141 8.87 -8.92 9.37
C VAL A 141 9.14 -9.99 8.31
N SER A 142 8.34 -11.06 8.28
CA SER A 142 8.50 -12.17 7.32
C SER A 142 8.16 -11.78 5.88
N GLY A 143 7.44 -10.69 5.65
CA GLY A 143 6.89 -10.31 4.34
C GLY A 143 5.67 -11.14 3.92
N VAL A 144 5.40 -12.24 4.61
CA VAL A 144 4.28 -13.16 4.33
C VAL A 144 2.99 -12.59 4.89
N CYS A 145 1.90 -12.80 4.16
CA CYS A 145 0.57 -12.34 4.55
C CYS A 145 0.09 -13.04 5.83
N PRO A 146 -0.27 -12.29 6.89
CA PRO A 146 -0.67 -12.84 8.19
C PRO A 146 -1.99 -13.62 8.12
N VAL A 147 -2.69 -13.46 7.01
CA VAL A 147 -4.01 -13.98 6.71
C VAL A 147 -3.97 -15.42 6.21
N CYS A 148 -3.21 -15.63 5.13
CA CYS A 148 -3.18 -16.88 4.39
C CYS A 148 -1.93 -17.67 4.71
N SER A 149 -0.91 -17.00 5.27
CA SER A 149 0.40 -17.56 5.58
C SER A 149 1.09 -18.25 4.39
N SER A 150 0.64 -17.97 3.15
CA SER A 150 1.05 -18.72 1.96
C SER A 150 1.73 -17.90 0.88
N SER A 151 1.65 -16.56 0.95
CA SER A 151 2.14 -15.68 -0.11
C SER A 151 2.61 -14.35 0.47
N PHE A 152 3.47 -13.64 -0.27
CA PHE A 152 3.91 -12.31 0.12
C PHE A 152 2.75 -11.31 0.14
N GLU A 153 2.72 -10.47 1.16
CA GLU A 153 1.66 -9.48 1.33
C GLU A 153 1.96 -8.19 0.57
N ALA A 154 1.86 -8.23 -0.75
CA ALA A 154 1.74 -7.01 -1.55
C ALA A 154 0.37 -6.34 -1.33
N THR A 155 0.23 -5.04 -1.61
CA THR A 155 -1.03 -4.29 -1.50
C THR A 155 -2.20 -5.02 -2.16
N ILE A 156 -2.03 -5.49 -3.39
CA ILE A 156 -3.08 -6.22 -4.13
C ILE A 156 -3.42 -7.56 -3.47
N HIS A 157 -2.43 -8.23 -2.86
CA HIS A 157 -2.66 -9.46 -2.13
C HIS A 157 -3.47 -9.21 -0.87
N ALA A 158 -3.03 -8.25 -0.05
CA ALA A 158 -3.70 -7.86 1.19
C ALA A 158 -5.16 -7.50 0.96
N LEU A 159 -5.47 -6.76 -0.11
CA LEU A 159 -6.79 -6.19 -0.33
C LEU A 159 -7.72 -7.02 -1.23
N TRP A 160 -7.18 -7.93 -2.06
CA TRP A 160 -8.00 -8.60 -3.08
C TRP A 160 -7.59 -10.02 -3.45
N SER A 161 -6.32 -10.24 -3.81
CA SER A 161 -5.93 -11.50 -4.47
C SER A 161 -5.76 -12.66 -3.49
N CYS A 162 -5.65 -12.39 -2.19
CA CYS A 162 -5.52 -13.38 -1.14
C CYS A 162 -6.60 -14.49 -1.23
N SER A 163 -6.17 -15.74 -1.03
CA SER A 163 -7.03 -16.93 -1.08
C SER A 163 -8.17 -16.87 -0.07
N LYS A 164 -7.94 -16.31 1.11
CA LYS A 164 -8.95 -16.15 2.17
C LYS A 164 -10.04 -15.13 1.82
N LEU A 165 -9.81 -14.24 0.85
CA LEU A 165 -10.81 -13.28 0.35
C LEU A 165 -11.65 -13.83 -0.82
N LYS A 166 -11.62 -15.15 -1.07
CA LYS A 166 -12.43 -15.77 -2.13
C LYS A 166 -13.93 -15.57 -1.92
N ALA A 167 -14.42 -15.68 -0.69
CA ALA A 167 -15.82 -15.47 -0.35
C ALA A 167 -16.26 -14.03 -0.68
N VAL A 168 -15.51 -13.01 -0.24
CA VAL A 168 -15.78 -11.59 -0.56
C VAL A 168 -15.89 -11.36 -2.06
N ARG A 169 -14.92 -11.86 -2.83
CA ARG A 169 -14.93 -11.74 -4.31
C ARG A 169 -16.15 -12.42 -4.94
N SER A 170 -16.55 -13.54 -4.37
CA SER A 170 -17.71 -14.29 -4.86
C SER A 170 -19.01 -13.54 -4.58
N MET A 171 -19.17 -13.03 -3.36
CA MET A 171 -20.33 -12.24 -2.96
C MET A 171 -20.43 -10.90 -3.70
N PHE A 172 -19.30 -10.26 -4.01
CA PHE A 172 -19.27 -9.04 -4.82
C PHE A 172 -19.63 -9.32 -6.30
N GLY A 173 -19.64 -10.58 -6.74
CA GLY A 173 -20.02 -10.96 -8.11
C GLY A 173 -18.86 -10.99 -9.10
N VAL A 174 -17.61 -11.17 -8.62
CA VAL A 174 -16.39 -11.01 -9.44
C VAL A 174 -15.78 -12.35 -9.90
N THR A 175 -16.58 -13.42 -9.89
CA THR A 175 -16.05 -14.80 -9.94
C THR A 175 -15.36 -15.16 -11.25
N ASN A 176 -15.75 -14.61 -12.40
CA ASN A 176 -15.29 -15.12 -13.71
C ASN A 176 -14.61 -14.07 -14.63
N GLY A 177 -15.04 -12.80 -14.65
CA GLY A 177 -14.55 -11.78 -15.60
C GLY A 177 -13.27 -11.01 -15.21
N TRP A 178 -12.78 -11.20 -13.98
CA TRP A 178 -11.68 -10.40 -13.40
C TRP A 178 -10.47 -11.24 -13.02
N ASN A 179 -10.52 -12.54 -13.30
CA ASN A 179 -9.43 -13.48 -13.02
C ASN A 179 -8.13 -13.13 -13.76
N GLN A 180 -8.23 -12.38 -14.86
CA GLN A 180 -7.07 -11.89 -15.63
C GLN A 180 -6.32 -10.75 -14.92
N ILE A 181 -6.95 -10.07 -13.95
CA ILE A 181 -6.38 -8.93 -13.20
C ILE A 181 -5.83 -9.40 -11.84
N LYS A 182 -5.42 -10.67 -11.75
CA LYS A 182 -4.64 -11.20 -10.60
C LYS A 182 -3.14 -10.88 -10.72
N LYS A 183 -2.74 -10.30 -11.86
CA LYS A 183 -1.36 -10.06 -12.26
C LYS A 183 -1.18 -8.57 -12.50
N GLY A 184 -0.55 -7.87 -11.55
CA GLY A 184 -0.34 -6.42 -11.63
C GLY A 184 -0.29 -5.75 -10.26
N CYS A 185 0.03 -4.45 -10.24
CA CYS A 185 -0.01 -3.67 -9.01
C CYS A 185 -1.45 -3.24 -8.66
N PHE A 186 -1.67 -2.76 -7.43
CA PHE A 186 -3.00 -2.34 -7.00
C PHE A 186 -3.55 -1.16 -7.81
N LEU A 187 -2.68 -0.24 -8.29
CA LEU A 187 -3.06 0.89 -9.14
C LEU A 187 -3.72 0.41 -10.44
N ASP A 188 -3.09 -0.51 -11.17
CA ASP A 188 -3.61 -1.01 -12.44
C ASP A 188 -4.93 -1.75 -12.23
N PHE A 189 -4.99 -2.59 -11.19
CA PHE A 189 -6.20 -3.29 -10.81
C PHE A 189 -7.35 -2.31 -10.50
N PHE A 190 -7.09 -1.30 -9.67
CA PHE A 190 -8.10 -0.30 -9.34
C PHE A 190 -8.48 0.56 -10.55
N GLY A 191 -7.55 0.81 -11.47
CA GLY A 191 -7.83 1.44 -12.76
C GLY A 191 -8.87 0.67 -13.57
N VAL A 192 -8.74 -0.66 -13.63
CA VAL A 192 -9.75 -1.51 -14.26
C VAL A 192 -11.07 -1.54 -13.46
N CYS A 193 -11.00 -1.48 -12.12
CA CYS A 193 -12.20 -1.32 -11.29
C CYS A 193 -12.98 -0.08 -11.67
N MET A 194 -12.31 1.06 -11.82
CA MET A 194 -12.95 2.30 -12.24
C MET A 194 -13.60 2.14 -13.60
N THR A 195 -12.93 1.56 -14.60
CA THR A 195 -13.52 1.48 -15.96
C THR A 195 -14.71 0.53 -16.06
N ARG A 196 -14.74 -0.56 -15.27
CA ARG A 196 -15.75 -1.61 -15.40
C ARG A 196 -16.92 -1.50 -14.42
N LEU A 197 -16.73 -0.85 -13.27
CA LEU A 197 -17.77 -0.76 -12.24
C LEU A 197 -18.57 0.52 -12.38
N LYS A 198 -19.86 0.40 -12.08
CA LYS A 198 -20.72 1.54 -11.80
C LYS A 198 -20.21 2.26 -10.54
N GLU A 199 -20.58 3.53 -10.41
CA GLU A 199 -20.11 4.33 -9.27
C GLU A 199 -20.56 3.77 -7.91
N GLU A 200 -21.78 3.26 -7.82
CA GLU A 200 -22.33 2.60 -6.62
C GLU A 200 -21.47 1.41 -6.19
N ASP A 201 -21.20 0.49 -7.12
CA ASP A 201 -20.35 -0.68 -6.85
C ASP A 201 -18.92 -0.25 -6.51
N LEU A 202 -18.39 0.77 -7.19
CA LEU A 202 -17.06 1.30 -6.93
C LEU A 202 -16.96 1.88 -5.50
N ARG A 203 -18.01 2.58 -5.03
CA ARG A 203 -18.08 3.11 -3.65
C ARG A 203 -18.00 1.96 -2.64
N VAL A 204 -18.85 0.94 -2.80
CA VAL A 204 -18.85 -0.25 -1.93
C VAL A 204 -17.49 -0.95 -1.97
N LEU A 205 -16.88 -1.11 -3.15
CA LEU A 205 -15.58 -1.74 -3.29
C LEU A 205 -14.47 -0.98 -2.54
N CYS A 206 -14.48 0.35 -2.58
CA CYS A 206 -13.51 1.16 -1.82
C CYS A 206 -13.65 0.92 -0.32
N VAL A 207 -14.88 0.83 0.19
CA VAL A 207 -15.15 0.54 1.61
C VAL A 207 -14.73 -0.89 1.96
N VAL A 208 -14.97 -1.86 1.08
CA VAL A 208 -14.51 -3.25 1.24
C VAL A 208 -12.99 -3.30 1.41
N PHE A 209 -12.22 -2.62 0.54
CA PHE A 209 -10.76 -2.58 0.67
C PHE A 209 -10.32 -1.95 1.99
N TRP A 210 -10.96 -0.85 2.39
CA TRP A 210 -10.65 -0.21 3.65
C TRP A 210 -10.95 -1.12 4.85
N ARG A 211 -12.11 -1.80 4.84
CA ARG A 211 -12.51 -2.76 5.86
C ARG A 211 -11.55 -3.94 5.95
N ILE A 212 -11.12 -4.50 4.82
CA ILE A 212 -10.12 -5.56 4.77
C ILE A 212 -8.81 -5.08 5.40
N CYS A 213 -8.33 -3.89 5.05
CA CYS A 213 -7.10 -3.33 5.63
C CYS A 213 -7.21 -3.19 7.15
N LEU A 214 -8.34 -2.68 7.65
CA LEU A 214 -8.58 -2.55 9.09
C LEU A 214 -8.54 -3.92 9.80
N MET A 215 -9.15 -4.94 9.20
CA MET A 215 -9.13 -6.29 9.77
C MET A 215 -7.74 -6.93 9.73
N CYS A 216 -6.98 -6.75 8.65
CA CYS A 216 -5.59 -7.19 8.59
C CYS A 216 -4.75 -6.54 9.70
N ASN A 217 -4.92 -5.23 9.93
CA ASN A 217 -4.23 -4.53 11.02
C ASN A 217 -4.65 -5.06 12.39
N GLN A 218 -5.94 -5.36 12.60
CA GLN A 218 -6.41 -5.97 13.85
C GLN A 218 -5.77 -7.35 14.09
N LEU A 219 -5.64 -8.19 13.06
CA LEU A 219 -4.99 -9.50 13.18
C LEU A 219 -3.53 -9.38 13.62
N VAL A 220 -2.80 -8.41 13.07
CA VAL A 220 -1.38 -8.18 13.42
C VAL A 220 -1.22 -7.68 14.87
N HIS A 221 -2.21 -6.93 15.39
CA HIS A 221 -2.15 -6.31 16.71
C HIS A 221 -3.00 -7.00 17.79
N GLY A 222 -3.39 -8.27 17.58
CA GLY A 222 -4.09 -9.07 18.60
C GLY A 222 -5.57 -8.72 18.79
N GLY A 223 -6.22 -8.14 17.77
CA GLY A 223 -7.65 -7.84 17.73
C GLY A 223 -8.55 -9.06 17.46
N ARG A 224 -9.86 -8.82 17.36
CA ARG A 224 -10.90 -9.86 17.21
C ARG A 224 -10.85 -10.64 15.88
N THR A 225 -11.60 -11.75 15.87
CA THR A 225 -11.72 -12.76 14.82
C THR A 225 -12.21 -12.23 13.47
N TRP A 226 -11.77 -12.90 12.41
CA TRP A 226 -12.08 -12.55 11.04
C TRP A 226 -13.42 -13.13 10.58
N MET A 227 -14.42 -12.28 10.37
CA MET A 227 -15.69 -12.67 9.75
C MET A 227 -15.71 -12.15 8.32
N VAL A 228 -15.21 -12.98 7.40
CA VAL A 228 -15.02 -12.61 5.99
C VAL A 228 -16.36 -12.36 5.30
N GLU A 229 -17.38 -13.10 5.72
CA GLU A 229 -18.75 -13.06 5.22
C GLU A 229 -19.45 -11.74 5.57
N GLU A 230 -19.07 -11.08 6.66
CA GLU A 230 -19.65 -9.81 7.10
C GLU A 230 -19.06 -8.59 6.39
N ILE A 231 -17.90 -8.74 5.73
CA ILE A 231 -17.18 -7.61 5.13
C ILE A 231 -18.06 -6.88 4.10
N LEU A 232 -18.72 -7.63 3.21
CA LEU A 232 -19.53 -7.02 2.16
C LEU A 232 -20.84 -6.43 2.68
N PRO A 233 -21.66 -7.15 3.49
CA PRO A 233 -22.84 -6.56 4.11
C PRO A 233 -22.51 -5.27 4.87
N TRP A 234 -21.53 -5.32 5.77
CA TRP A 234 -21.11 -4.15 6.55
C TRP A 234 -20.66 -2.98 5.66
N SER A 235 -19.97 -3.26 4.55
CA SER A 235 -19.53 -2.22 3.63
C SER A 235 -20.67 -1.56 2.87
N LYS A 236 -21.75 -2.31 2.57
CA LYS A 236 -22.96 -1.75 1.96
C LYS A 236 -23.69 -0.86 2.96
N ASP A 237 -23.94 -1.37 4.17
CA ASP A 237 -24.59 -0.62 5.25
C ASP A 237 -23.83 0.69 5.53
N PHE A 238 -22.50 0.62 5.60
CA PHE A 238 -21.66 1.80 5.79
C PHE A 238 -21.83 2.87 4.69
N VAL A 239 -21.92 2.45 3.42
CA VAL A 239 -22.13 3.39 2.31
C VAL A 239 -23.52 4.00 2.39
N GLU A 240 -24.54 3.19 2.64
CA GLU A 240 -25.94 3.65 2.76
C GLU A 240 -26.11 4.64 3.92
N GLU A 241 -25.58 4.32 5.10
CA GLU A 241 -25.59 5.21 6.27
C GLU A 241 -24.87 6.53 5.98
N PHE A 242 -23.69 6.47 5.35
CA PHE A 242 -22.94 7.67 5.00
C PHE A 242 -23.71 8.54 4.01
N GLN A 243 -24.34 7.94 2.99
CA GLN A 243 -25.13 8.70 2.02
C GLN A 243 -26.38 9.31 2.67
N ALA A 244 -27.12 8.54 3.48
CA ALA A 244 -28.30 9.03 4.20
C ALA A 244 -27.95 10.22 5.11
N ALA A 245 -26.84 10.15 5.85
CA ALA A 245 -26.39 11.23 6.71
C ALA A 245 -25.99 12.50 5.94
N ASN A 246 -25.39 12.36 4.75
CA ASN A 246 -25.00 13.51 3.94
C ASN A 246 -26.17 14.13 3.17
N ILE A 247 -27.15 13.34 2.73
CA ILE A 247 -28.40 13.86 2.13
C ILE A 247 -29.14 14.75 3.13
N GLN A 248 -29.26 14.31 4.39
CA GLN A 248 -29.88 15.12 5.46
C GLN A 248 -29.07 16.39 5.80
N SER A 249 -27.76 16.40 5.56
CA SER A 249 -26.92 17.58 5.82
C SER A 249 -27.04 18.67 4.77
N ASN A 250 -27.42 18.33 3.53
CA ASN A 250 -27.67 19.32 2.47
C ASN A 250 -29.03 20.03 2.60
N ASP A 251 -29.98 19.43 3.34
CA ASP A 251 -31.28 20.05 3.65
C ASP A 251 -31.24 20.88 4.96
N ARG A 252 -30.16 20.73 5.73
CA ARG A 252 -29.80 21.75 6.72
C ARG A 252 -29.26 22.93 5.96
N SER A 253 -30.12 23.91 5.72
CA SER A 253 -29.69 25.31 5.57
C SER A 253 -28.48 25.52 6.47
N ILE A 254 -27.34 25.91 5.85
CA ILE A 254 -26.09 26.19 6.55
C ILE A 254 -26.49 26.98 7.80
N PRO A 255 -26.26 26.48 9.03
CA PRO A 255 -26.41 27.34 10.18
C PRO A 255 -25.37 28.41 9.92
N VAL A 256 -25.86 29.61 9.61
CA VAL A 256 -25.08 30.85 9.54
C VAL A 256 -24.03 30.70 10.63
N ARG A 257 -22.74 30.70 10.23
CA ARG A 257 -21.60 30.59 11.12
C ARG A 257 -21.95 31.34 12.39
N GLN A 258 -22.30 30.61 13.46
CA GLN A 258 -22.67 31.27 14.69
C GLN A 258 -21.44 32.07 15.04
N GLN A 259 -21.58 33.40 15.04
CA GLN A 259 -20.54 34.26 15.56
C GLN A 259 -20.14 33.68 16.91
N PRO A 260 -18.85 33.71 17.28
CA PRO A 260 -18.43 33.23 18.60
C PRO A 260 -19.41 33.79 19.63
N THR A 261 -20.17 32.90 20.26
CA THR A 261 -21.26 33.28 21.16
C THR A 261 -20.60 33.92 22.35
N ILE A 262 -20.43 35.24 22.30
CA ILE A 262 -20.00 36.02 23.45
C ILE A 262 -21.03 35.73 24.53
N TRP A 263 -20.58 35.21 25.66
CA TRP A 263 -21.47 34.87 26.75
C TRP A 263 -22.25 36.12 27.16
N THR A 264 -23.56 36.00 27.21
CA THR A 264 -24.46 37.02 27.76
C THR A 264 -25.18 36.44 28.98
N PRO A 265 -25.33 37.25 30.06
CA PRO A 265 -26.08 36.85 31.24
C PRO A 265 -27.57 36.63 30.86
N PRO A 266 -28.27 35.67 31.50
CA PRO A 266 -29.71 35.52 31.36
C PRO A 266 -30.46 36.74 31.90
N GLY A 267 -31.68 37.02 31.46
CA GLY A 267 -32.48 38.15 31.97
C GLY A 267 -32.80 38.03 33.47
N GLU A 268 -33.13 39.15 34.12
CA GLU A 268 -33.57 39.16 35.53
C GLU A 268 -34.73 38.16 35.74
N ASN A 269 -34.66 37.35 36.79
CA ASN A 269 -35.55 36.21 37.09
C ASN A 269 -35.49 35.01 36.11
N SER A 270 -34.42 34.87 35.31
CA SER A 270 -34.18 33.67 34.51
C SER A 270 -32.83 33.01 34.84
N PHE A 271 -32.77 31.69 34.64
CA PHE A 271 -31.55 30.90 34.79
C PHE A 271 -31.10 30.39 33.42
N LYS A 272 -29.79 30.40 33.18
CA LYS A 272 -29.16 29.80 32.01
C LYS A 272 -28.47 28.51 32.43
N LEU A 273 -28.89 27.40 31.83
CA LEU A 273 -28.24 26.10 31.98
C LEU A 273 -27.32 25.88 30.77
N ASN A 274 -26.02 25.81 31.01
CA ASN A 274 -25.05 25.35 30.02
C ASN A 274 -24.69 23.89 30.35
N THR A 275 -24.72 23.03 29.33
CA THR A 275 -24.49 21.59 29.48
C THR A 275 -23.35 21.14 28.58
N ASP A 276 -22.46 20.30 29.08
CA ASP A 276 -21.46 19.59 28.29
C ASP A 276 -21.50 18.09 28.63
N ALA A 277 -21.13 17.25 27.66
CA ALA A 277 -21.14 15.80 27.83
C ALA A 277 -19.86 15.19 27.25
N ALA A 278 -19.21 14.35 28.05
CA ALA A 278 -18.05 13.58 27.64
C ALA A 278 -18.37 12.08 27.66
N LEU A 279 -17.95 11.39 26.61
CA LEU A 279 -18.12 9.94 26.48
C LEU A 279 -16.74 9.28 26.47
N ASP A 280 -16.51 8.36 27.40
CA ASP A 280 -15.36 7.44 27.35
C ASP A 280 -15.83 6.05 26.94
N SER A 281 -15.58 5.74 25.67
CA SER A 281 -15.94 4.46 25.06
C SER A 281 -15.12 3.27 25.56
N CYS A 282 -13.98 3.52 26.23
CA CYS A 282 -13.12 2.45 26.76
C CYS A 282 -13.62 1.96 28.12
N SER A 283 -14.11 2.88 28.97
CA SER A 283 -14.63 2.58 30.30
C SER A 283 -16.16 2.46 30.37
N SER A 284 -16.87 2.70 29.26
CA SER A 284 -18.35 2.79 29.21
C SER A 284 -18.91 3.84 30.18
N MET A 285 -18.17 4.92 30.41
CA MET A 285 -18.56 5.99 31.31
C MET A 285 -19.03 7.23 30.55
N VAL A 286 -20.01 7.92 31.14
CA VAL A 286 -20.52 9.21 30.64
C VAL A 286 -20.31 10.24 31.74
N GLY A 287 -19.61 11.33 31.41
CA GLY A 287 -19.49 12.51 32.25
C GLY A 287 -20.46 13.58 31.78
N LEU A 288 -21.22 14.17 32.71
CA LEU A 288 -22.11 15.29 32.43
C LEU A 288 -21.67 16.51 33.24
N GLY A 289 -21.36 17.60 32.56
CA GLY A 289 -21.06 18.90 33.14
C GLY A 289 -22.26 19.83 33.02
N LEU A 290 -22.69 20.43 34.13
CA LEU A 290 -23.83 21.34 34.17
C LEU A 290 -23.41 22.61 34.91
N ILE A 291 -23.62 23.77 34.29
CA ILE A 291 -23.42 25.08 34.91
C ILE A 291 -24.75 25.83 34.85
N ILE A 292 -25.30 26.16 36.02
CA ILE A 292 -26.47 27.02 36.15
C ILE A 292 -25.98 28.42 36.55
N GLN A 293 -26.31 29.40 35.73
CA GLN A 293 -25.97 30.80 35.96
C GLN A 293 -27.23 31.63 36.05
N ASN A 294 -27.26 32.60 36.97
CA ASN A 294 -28.30 33.61 37.05
C ASN A 294 -27.75 34.94 36.48
N TYR A 295 -28.50 36.03 36.66
CA TYR A 295 -28.13 37.36 36.20
C TYR A 295 -26.90 37.98 36.93
N LYS A 296 -26.49 37.46 38.09
CA LYS A 296 -25.46 38.08 38.97
C LYS A 296 -24.12 37.36 38.97
#